data_AF-A0A8C2EX62-F1
#
_entry.id   AF-A0A8C2EX62-F1
#
_cell.length_a   1.000
_cell.length_b   1.000
_cell.length_c   1.000
_cell.angle_alpha   90.00
_cell.angle_beta   90.00
_cell.angle_gamma   90.00
#
_symmetry.space_group_name_H-M   'P 1'
#
loop_
_entity.id
_entity.type
_entity.pdbx_description
1 polymer ?
#
loop_
_entity_poly.entity_id
_entity_poly.type
_entity_poly.pdbx_seq_one_letter_code
_entity_poly.pdbx_strand_id
1 'polypeptide(L)'
;MYHNSSQKKFWTYDKEENLDKLRLEANRKFCLKGMSSGKPESMFLDAQEEKVLFRHYENRLLDFCAMFKPAMPKTVVGTACMYFRRFYLNNSLMEYHPRTIMLTCAYLSCKVDEFNVSCTQFVGNLQESPAGQDRALEQILEYELLLIQQLSFHLVVHNPYRPLEGFLIDLKTRYPLLENPEMLRKSAEDFLNRAAVTDAGLLFSPSQIGLTAILNSAARAGLKMEAYLTECMGLKEDKETLSKMYESMRRITSLIKAYELPKAEEVNTCKQKLERIHAEFATNLLGGRTGARLLKVDACTSLV
;
A
#
# COMPACT_ATOMS: atom_id res chain seq x y z
N MET A 1 6.93 18.35 4.17
CA MET A 1 8.20 17.67 3.81
C MET A 1 8.35 16.38 4.62
N TYR A 2 8.95 15.33 4.06
CA TYR A 2 9.01 13.99 4.69
C TYR A 2 9.64 13.99 6.09
N HIS A 3 10.69 14.78 6.33
CA HIS A 3 11.42 14.79 7.60
C HIS A 3 10.58 15.21 8.82
N ASN A 4 9.50 15.97 8.62
CA ASN A 4 8.55 16.38 9.66
C ASN A 4 7.18 15.68 9.53
N SER A 5 7.07 14.69 8.65
CA SER A 5 5.80 14.02 8.32
C SER A 5 5.37 13.03 9.39
N SER A 6 4.06 12.78 9.46
CA SER A 6 3.49 11.67 10.24
C SER A 6 3.95 10.31 9.70
N GLN A 7 4.22 10.19 8.39
CA GLN A 7 4.77 8.96 7.81
C GLN A 7 6.11 8.58 8.46
N LYS A 8 7.05 9.52 8.55
CA LYS A 8 8.35 9.26 9.19
C LYS A 8 8.21 8.91 10.68
N LYS A 9 7.30 9.58 11.38
CA LYS A 9 7.13 9.44 12.84
C LYS A 9 6.41 8.16 13.26
N PHE A 10 5.41 7.73 12.49
CA PHE A 10 4.49 6.67 12.91
C PHE A 10 4.40 5.49 11.95
N TRP A 11 4.83 5.65 10.70
CA TRP A 11 4.66 4.65 9.63
C TRP A 11 5.98 4.29 8.96
N THR A 12 7.10 4.50 9.65
CA THR A 12 8.43 4.07 9.21
C THR A 12 9.06 3.26 10.34
N TYR A 13 9.35 1.99 10.07
CA TYR A 13 9.83 1.02 11.05
C TYR A 13 11.26 0.59 10.73
N ASP A 14 12.05 0.26 11.75
CA ASP A 14 13.48 -0.03 11.56
C ASP A 14 13.73 -1.43 10.94
N LYS A 15 12.89 -2.40 11.30
CA LYS A 15 13.07 -3.83 11.00
C LYS A 15 11.80 -4.46 10.43
N GLU A 16 11.99 -5.39 9.50
CA GLU A 16 10.94 -6.21 8.90
C GLU A 16 10.20 -7.06 9.95
N GLU A 17 10.93 -7.59 10.93
CA GLU A 17 10.38 -8.36 12.05
C GLU A 17 9.29 -7.60 12.83
N ASN A 18 9.38 -6.28 12.93
CA ASN A 18 8.36 -5.49 13.62
C ASN A 18 7.05 -5.47 12.83
N LEU A 19 7.12 -5.43 11.50
CA LEU A 19 5.92 -5.49 10.65
C LEU A 19 5.26 -6.88 10.74
N ASP A 20 6.07 -7.94 10.72
CA ASP A 20 5.57 -9.31 10.83
C ASP A 20 4.94 -9.59 12.21
N LYS A 21 5.50 -9.01 13.28
CA LYS A 21 4.90 -9.06 14.62
C LYS A 21 3.54 -8.37 14.67
N LEU A 22 3.41 -7.16 14.13
CA LEU A 22 2.13 -6.43 14.10
C LEU A 22 1.06 -7.22 13.34
N ARG A 23 1.40 -7.78 12.18
CA ARG A 23 0.50 -8.64 11.39
C ARG A 23 0.08 -9.88 12.17
N LEU A 24 1.02 -10.54 12.85
CA LEU A 24 0.74 -11.72 13.67
C LEU A 24 -0.16 -11.38 14.86
N GLU A 25 0.05 -10.23 15.50
CA GLU A 25 -0.80 -9.74 16.58
C GLU A 25 -2.22 -9.44 16.09
N ALA A 26 -2.36 -8.81 14.91
CA ALA A 26 -3.65 -8.56 14.29
C ALA A 26 -4.42 -9.86 13.99
N ASN A 27 -3.74 -10.85 13.41
CA ASN A 27 -4.29 -12.19 13.16
C ASN A 27 -4.77 -12.84 14.46
N ARG A 28 -3.88 -12.92 15.46
CA ARG A 28 -4.17 -13.53 16.78
C ARG A 28 -5.33 -12.85 17.48
N LYS A 29 -5.40 -11.52 17.44
CA LYS A 29 -6.50 -10.75 18.05
C LYS A 29 -7.86 -11.16 17.46
N PHE A 30 -7.93 -11.36 16.15
CA PHE A 30 -9.16 -11.82 15.51
C PHE A 30 -9.47 -13.28 15.86
N CYS A 31 -8.48 -14.17 15.79
CA CYS A 31 -8.65 -15.58 16.14
C CYS A 31 -9.14 -15.76 17.58
N LEU A 32 -8.56 -15.04 18.55
CA LEU A 32 -8.99 -15.08 19.96
C LEU A 32 -10.44 -14.61 20.14
N LYS A 33 -10.86 -13.56 19.43
CA LYS A 33 -12.24 -13.06 19.41
C LYS A 33 -13.22 -14.07 18.78
N GLY A 34 -12.77 -14.81 17.77
CA GLY A 34 -13.55 -15.87 17.15
C GLY A 34 -13.67 -17.12 18.02
N MET A 35 -12.58 -17.51 18.68
CA MET A 35 -12.54 -18.66 19.60
C MET A 35 -13.39 -18.41 20.84
N SER A 36 -13.39 -17.18 21.39
CA SER A 36 -14.29 -16.82 22.49
C SER A 36 -15.78 -16.86 22.09
N SER A 37 -16.07 -16.80 20.78
CA SER A 37 -17.41 -16.98 20.22
C SER A 37 -17.73 -18.45 19.87
N GLY A 38 -16.89 -19.40 20.29
CA GLY A 38 -17.12 -20.85 20.14
C GLY A 38 -16.72 -21.44 18.78
N LYS A 39 -15.98 -20.70 17.94
CA LYS A 39 -15.53 -21.18 16.63
C LYS A 39 -14.18 -21.93 16.73
N PRO A 40 -13.98 -23.03 15.98
CA PRO A 40 -12.75 -23.79 16.03
C PRO A 40 -11.59 -23.05 15.33
N GLU A 41 -10.38 -23.20 15.87
CA GLU A 41 -9.18 -22.53 15.34
C GLU A 41 -8.88 -22.89 13.87
N SER A 42 -9.17 -24.13 13.48
CA SER A 42 -8.96 -24.65 12.12
C SER A 42 -9.77 -23.92 11.03
N MET A 43 -10.79 -23.15 11.43
CA MET A 43 -11.59 -22.34 10.53
C MET A 43 -10.86 -21.06 10.09
N PHE A 44 -9.97 -20.51 10.92
CA PHE A 44 -9.30 -19.23 10.67
C PHE A 44 -8.12 -19.36 9.73
N LEU A 45 -7.74 -18.23 9.14
CA LEU A 45 -6.55 -18.12 8.31
C LEU A 45 -5.29 -18.05 9.17
N ASP A 46 -4.29 -18.83 8.81
CA ASP A 46 -2.95 -18.65 9.38
C ASP A 46 -2.24 -17.41 8.79
N ALA A 47 -1.09 -17.05 9.37
CA ALA A 47 -0.34 -15.87 8.95
C ALA A 47 0.21 -15.97 7.50
N GLN A 48 0.48 -17.18 7.00
CA GLN A 48 0.93 -17.37 5.62
C GLN A 48 -0.24 -17.26 4.63
N GLU A 49 -1.39 -17.86 4.95
CA GLU A 49 -2.63 -17.75 4.17
C GLU A 49 -3.08 -16.28 4.07
N GLU A 50 -3.03 -15.52 5.17
CA GLU A 50 -3.29 -14.08 5.16
C GLU A 50 -2.29 -13.32 4.30
N LYS A 51 -1.00 -13.65 4.36
CA LYS A 51 0.05 -13.04 3.53
C LYS A 51 -0.16 -13.30 2.04
N VAL A 52 -0.57 -14.53 1.68
CA VAL A 52 -0.90 -14.94 0.31
C VAL A 52 -2.07 -14.10 -0.22
N LEU A 53 -3.15 -14.00 0.55
CA LEU A 53 -4.32 -13.20 0.19
C LEU A 53 -4.01 -11.71 0.13
N PHE A 54 -3.24 -11.19 1.09
CA PHE A 54 -2.80 -9.80 1.11
C PHE A 54 -2.07 -9.44 -0.19
N ARG A 55 -1.07 -10.25 -0.59
CA ARG A 55 -0.33 -10.06 -1.85
C ARG A 55 -1.23 -10.15 -3.07
N HIS A 56 -2.19 -11.08 -3.08
CA HIS A 56 -3.13 -11.19 -4.19
C HIS A 56 -3.96 -9.92 -4.35
N TYR A 57 -4.55 -9.42 -3.26
CA TYR A 57 -5.40 -8.22 -3.31
C TYR A 57 -4.59 -6.93 -3.54
N GLU A 58 -3.35 -6.86 -3.08
CA GLU A 58 -2.46 -5.75 -3.42
C GLU A 58 -2.14 -5.71 -4.92
N ASN A 59 -1.89 -6.86 -5.56
CA ASN A 59 -1.72 -6.88 -7.01
C ASN A 59 -3.01 -6.50 -7.75
N ARG A 60 -4.16 -6.97 -7.27
CA ARG A 60 -5.45 -6.56 -7.82
C ARG A 60 -5.72 -5.05 -7.67
N LEU A 61 -5.21 -4.41 -6.62
CA LEU A 61 -5.27 -2.96 -6.45
C LEU A 61 -4.53 -2.27 -7.58
N LEU A 62 -3.30 -2.72 -7.85
CA LEU A 62 -2.49 -2.19 -8.94
C LEU A 62 -3.14 -2.40 -10.30
N ASP A 63 -3.67 -3.60 -10.56
CA ASP A 63 -4.39 -3.91 -11.79
C ASP A 63 -5.61 -3.01 -11.98
N PHE A 64 -6.40 -2.81 -10.92
CA PHE A 64 -7.55 -1.92 -10.93
C PHE A 64 -7.13 -0.48 -11.25
N CYS A 65 -6.10 0.04 -10.56
CA CYS A 65 -5.58 1.38 -10.79
C CYS A 65 -4.98 1.57 -12.19
N ALA A 66 -4.32 0.54 -12.74
CA ALA A 66 -3.70 0.57 -14.07
C ALA A 66 -4.75 0.60 -15.19
N MET A 67 -5.88 -0.08 -15.00
CA MET A 67 -6.98 -0.13 -15.96
C MET A 67 -7.98 1.02 -15.78
N PHE A 68 -7.83 1.82 -14.72
CA PHE A 68 -8.76 2.88 -14.35
C PHE A 68 -8.87 3.97 -15.43
N LYS A 69 -10.10 4.42 -15.68
CA LYS A 69 -10.46 5.51 -16.59
C LYS A 69 -11.22 6.58 -15.79
N PRO A 70 -10.69 7.82 -15.69
CA PRO A 70 -9.54 8.39 -16.39
C PRO A 70 -8.20 7.86 -15.84
N ALA A 71 -7.09 8.03 -16.58
CA ALA A 71 -5.81 7.46 -16.18
C ALA A 71 -5.38 7.96 -14.78
N MET A 72 -5.19 7.02 -13.85
CA MET A 72 -4.85 7.34 -12.46
C MET A 72 -3.36 7.74 -12.33
N PRO A 73 -3.03 8.89 -11.71
CA PRO A 73 -1.65 9.29 -11.48
C PRO A 73 -0.89 8.30 -10.58
N LYS A 74 0.39 8.07 -10.86
CA LYS A 74 1.25 7.14 -10.09
C LYS A 74 1.31 7.47 -8.59
N THR A 75 1.19 8.74 -8.22
CA THR A 75 1.13 9.19 -6.82
C THR A 75 -0.12 8.67 -6.12
N VAL A 76 -1.28 8.76 -6.78
CA VAL A 76 -2.57 8.26 -6.26
C VAL A 76 -2.51 6.74 -6.05
N VAL A 77 -1.91 6.02 -7.00
CA VAL A 77 -1.70 4.57 -6.89
C VAL A 77 -0.79 4.22 -5.72
N GLY A 78 0.35 4.90 -5.59
CA GLY A 78 1.29 4.69 -4.49
C GLY A 78 0.66 4.99 -3.12
N THR A 79 -0.16 6.05 -3.03
CA THR A 79 -0.94 6.39 -1.83
C THR A 79 -1.94 5.29 -1.49
N ALA A 80 -2.68 4.75 -2.47
CA ALA A 80 -3.62 3.66 -2.26
C ALA A 80 -2.93 2.38 -1.73
N CYS A 81 -1.80 1.99 -2.34
CA CYS A 81 -1.02 0.84 -1.89
C CYS A 81 -0.50 1.03 -0.46
N MET A 82 -0.03 2.24 -0.14
CA MET A 82 0.41 2.58 1.22
C MET A 82 -0.73 2.48 2.22
N TYR A 83 -1.93 2.97 1.91
CA TYR A 83 -3.09 2.81 2.78
C TYR A 83 -3.46 1.36 3.00
N PHE A 84 -3.49 0.56 1.93
CA PHE A 84 -3.77 -0.87 2.03
C PHE A 84 -2.77 -1.59 2.95
N ARG A 85 -1.47 -1.30 2.81
CA ARG A 85 -0.43 -1.82 3.70
C ARG A 85 -0.62 -1.38 5.15
N ARG A 86 -0.79 -0.08 5.38
CA ARG A 86 -0.95 0.48 6.73
C ARG A 86 -2.18 -0.08 7.44
N PHE A 87 -3.29 -0.25 6.72
CA PHE A 87 -4.51 -0.82 7.26
C PHE A 87 -4.29 -2.26 7.75
N TYR A 88 -3.74 -3.13 6.90
CA TYR A 88 -3.49 -4.54 7.23
C TYR A 88 -2.23 -4.82 8.05
N LEU A 89 -1.53 -3.78 8.54
CA LEU A 89 -0.52 -3.98 9.59
C LEU A 89 -1.17 -4.32 10.94
N ASN A 90 -2.32 -3.69 11.24
CA ASN A 90 -2.97 -3.79 12.55
C ASN A 90 -4.38 -4.41 12.48
N ASN A 91 -4.82 -4.80 11.29
CA ASN A 91 -6.14 -5.39 11.04
C ASN A 91 -6.01 -6.70 10.28
N SER A 92 -6.88 -7.66 10.57
CA SER A 92 -6.93 -8.96 9.89
C SER A 92 -7.80 -8.91 8.62
N LEU A 93 -7.44 -9.71 7.61
CA LEU A 93 -8.25 -9.87 6.38
C LEU A 93 -9.59 -10.58 6.68
N MET A 94 -9.63 -11.34 7.76
CA MET A 94 -10.84 -12.03 8.23
C MET A 94 -11.86 -11.06 8.83
N GLU A 95 -11.42 -9.93 9.39
CA GLU A 95 -12.32 -8.91 9.94
C GLU A 95 -12.85 -7.98 8.85
N TYR A 96 -11.97 -7.54 7.95
CA TYR A 96 -12.31 -6.61 6.89
C TYR A 96 -11.94 -7.18 5.53
N HIS A 97 -12.94 -7.37 4.68
CA HIS A 97 -12.73 -8.01 3.40
C HIS A 97 -11.81 -7.18 2.49
N PRO A 98 -10.70 -7.75 2.00
CA PRO A 98 -9.66 -7.03 1.27
C PRO A 98 -10.12 -6.45 -0.07
N ARG A 99 -11.13 -7.04 -0.74
CA ARG A 99 -11.75 -6.41 -1.92
C ARG A 99 -12.33 -5.03 -1.60
N THR A 100 -13.05 -4.92 -0.49
CA THR A 100 -13.74 -3.69 -0.11
C THR A 100 -12.72 -2.64 0.33
N ILE A 101 -11.80 -3.01 1.22
CA ILE A 101 -10.75 -2.11 1.69
C ILE A 101 -9.84 -1.65 0.54
N MET A 102 -9.51 -2.53 -0.40
CA MET A 102 -8.75 -2.16 -1.61
C MET A 102 -9.44 -1.03 -2.40
N LEU A 103 -10.75 -1.17 -2.66
CA LEU A 103 -11.51 -0.15 -3.37
C LEU A 103 -11.65 1.14 -2.55
N THR A 104 -11.86 1.02 -1.23
CA THR A 104 -11.89 2.17 -0.32
C THR A 104 -10.55 2.92 -0.28
N CYS A 105 -9.42 2.20 -0.29
CA CYS A 105 -8.09 2.79 -0.35
C CYS A 105 -7.87 3.57 -1.65
N ALA A 106 -8.25 3.00 -2.80
CA ALA A 106 -8.17 3.69 -4.09
C ALA A 106 -9.10 4.91 -4.14
N TYR A 107 -10.32 4.79 -3.62
CA TYR A 107 -11.27 5.90 -3.60
C TYR A 107 -10.80 7.04 -2.68
N LEU A 108 -10.30 6.71 -1.48
CA LEU A 108 -9.77 7.70 -0.54
C LEU A 108 -8.49 8.37 -1.10
N SER A 109 -7.61 7.62 -1.76
CA SER A 109 -6.41 8.22 -2.36
C SER A 109 -6.75 9.21 -3.47
N CYS A 110 -7.76 8.93 -4.30
CA CYS A 110 -8.25 9.89 -5.29
C CYS A 110 -8.64 11.23 -4.65
N LYS A 111 -9.31 11.19 -3.49
CA LYS A 111 -9.72 12.40 -2.78
C LYS A 111 -8.56 13.13 -2.12
N VAL A 112 -7.65 12.42 -1.49
CA VAL A 112 -6.51 13.02 -0.76
C VAL A 112 -5.49 13.65 -1.70
N ASP A 113 -5.25 13.03 -2.86
CA ASP A 113 -4.32 13.52 -3.89
C ASP A 113 -5.01 14.44 -4.93
N GLU A 114 -6.24 14.91 -4.65
CA GLU A 114 -7.01 15.84 -5.49
C GLU A 114 -7.23 15.35 -6.94
N PHE A 115 -7.28 14.03 -7.14
CA PHE A 115 -7.66 13.42 -8.41
C PHE A 115 -9.19 13.40 -8.53
N ASN A 116 -9.71 14.42 -9.21
CA ASN A 116 -11.15 14.67 -9.30
C ASN A 116 -11.89 13.61 -10.13
N VAL A 117 -12.48 12.64 -9.44
CA VAL A 117 -13.29 11.57 -10.02
C VAL A 117 -14.58 11.45 -9.21
N SER A 118 -15.73 11.44 -9.89
CA SER A 118 -17.01 11.27 -9.21
C SER A 118 -17.18 9.84 -8.68
N CYS A 119 -18.04 9.66 -7.67
CA CYS A 119 -18.35 8.33 -7.13
C CYS A 119 -18.85 7.36 -8.22
N THR A 120 -19.73 7.85 -9.11
CA THR A 120 -20.29 7.07 -10.22
C THR A 120 -19.23 6.68 -11.24
N GLN A 121 -18.29 7.58 -11.55
CA GLN A 121 -17.19 7.28 -12.45
C GLN A 121 -16.21 6.29 -11.82
N PHE A 122 -15.97 6.38 -10.50
CA PHE A 122 -15.13 5.43 -9.80
C PHE A 122 -15.69 4.01 -9.87
N VAL A 123 -16.95 3.81 -9.47
CA VAL A 123 -17.57 2.46 -9.52
C VAL A 123 -17.88 1.99 -10.93
N GLY A 124 -18.02 2.90 -11.90
CA GLY A 124 -18.12 2.57 -13.33
C GLY A 124 -16.90 1.84 -13.90
N ASN A 125 -15.75 1.90 -13.22
CA ASN A 125 -14.56 1.12 -13.58
C ASN A 125 -14.61 -0.33 -13.09
N LEU A 126 -15.58 -0.68 -12.24
CA LEU A 126 -15.80 -2.05 -11.79
C LEU A 126 -16.53 -2.83 -12.89
N GLN A 127 -15.99 -3.99 -13.24
CA GLN A 127 -16.59 -4.94 -14.17
C GLN A 127 -17.75 -5.70 -13.49
N GLU A 128 -18.77 -4.96 -13.05
CA GLU A 128 -19.94 -5.47 -12.34
C GLU A 128 -21.24 -4.91 -12.95
N SER A 129 -22.38 -5.51 -12.61
CA SER A 129 -23.68 -4.96 -12.96
C SER A 129 -23.92 -3.61 -12.25
N PRO A 130 -24.82 -2.74 -12.74
CA PRO A 130 -25.12 -1.47 -12.08
C PRO A 130 -25.49 -1.64 -10.59
N ALA A 131 -26.30 -2.66 -10.27
CA ALA A 131 -26.63 -2.97 -8.88
C ALA A 131 -25.43 -3.44 -8.04
N GLY A 132 -24.43 -4.07 -8.67
CA GLY A 132 -23.15 -4.41 -8.02
C GLY A 132 -22.30 -3.16 -7.75
N GLN A 133 -22.23 -2.26 -8.73
CA GLN A 133 -21.53 -0.98 -8.60
C GLN A 133 -22.12 -0.11 -7.47
N ASP A 134 -23.45 -0.05 -7.36
CA ASP A 134 -24.14 0.68 -6.28
C ASP A 134 -23.83 0.07 -4.91
N ARG A 135 -23.88 -1.26 -4.78
CA ARG A 135 -23.49 -1.95 -3.53
C ARG A 135 -22.03 -1.72 -3.18
N ALA A 136 -21.13 -1.76 -4.16
CA ALA A 136 -19.73 -1.48 -3.95
C ALA A 136 -19.53 -0.03 -3.48
N LEU A 137 -20.28 0.92 -4.05
CA LEU A 137 -20.24 2.32 -3.61
C LEU A 137 -20.69 2.46 -2.15
N GLU A 138 -21.83 1.86 -1.78
CA GLU A 138 -22.34 1.86 -0.41
C GLU A 138 -21.30 1.32 0.57
N GLN A 139 -20.67 0.19 0.24
CA GLN A 139 -19.60 -0.39 1.05
C GLN A 139 -18.38 0.53 1.14
N ILE A 140 -17.95 1.12 0.02
CA ILE A 140 -16.81 2.05 0.01
C ILE A 140 -17.06 3.22 0.98
N LEU A 141 -18.27 3.80 0.94
CA LEU A 141 -18.65 4.91 1.81
C LEU A 141 -18.79 4.49 3.27
N GLU A 142 -19.27 3.29 3.56
CA GLU A 142 -19.33 2.73 4.93
C GLU A 142 -17.93 2.57 5.54
N TYR A 143 -16.98 2.04 4.75
CA TYR A 143 -15.62 1.77 5.20
C TYR A 143 -14.67 2.97 5.12
N GLU A 144 -15.07 4.07 4.50
CA GLU A 144 -14.21 5.25 4.34
C GLU A 144 -13.76 5.82 5.69
N LEU A 145 -14.70 6.09 6.59
CA LEU A 145 -14.37 6.64 7.91
C LEU A 145 -13.52 5.65 8.71
N LEU A 146 -13.83 4.36 8.63
CA LEU A 146 -13.04 3.32 9.29
C LEU A 146 -11.60 3.34 8.79
N LEU A 147 -11.39 3.40 7.47
CA LEU A 147 -10.05 3.46 6.89
C LEU A 147 -9.28 4.66 7.43
N ILE A 148 -9.88 5.85 7.45
CA ILE A 148 -9.24 7.07 7.97
C ILE A 148 -8.85 6.88 9.45
N GLN A 149 -9.73 6.29 10.26
CA GLN A 149 -9.46 6.00 11.68
C GLN A 149 -8.31 5.01 11.85
N GLN A 150 -8.28 3.92 11.08
CA GLN A 150 -7.21 2.92 11.12
C GLN A 150 -5.87 3.47 10.63
N LEU A 151 -5.89 4.49 9.78
CA LEU A 151 -4.71 5.27 9.37
C LEU A 151 -4.31 6.33 10.40
N SER A 152 -4.97 6.40 11.55
CA SER A 152 -4.74 7.43 12.58
C SER A 152 -4.86 8.85 12.03
N PHE A 153 -5.71 9.07 11.00
CA PHE A 153 -5.83 10.35 10.28
C PHE A 153 -4.53 10.82 9.59
N HIS A 154 -3.53 9.95 9.44
CA HIS A 154 -2.26 10.25 8.77
C HIS A 154 -2.36 10.03 7.26
N LEU A 155 -3.14 10.89 6.58
CA LEU A 155 -3.48 10.72 5.16
C LEU A 155 -2.35 11.14 4.21
N VAL A 156 -1.44 12.02 4.62
CA VAL A 156 -0.33 12.44 3.74
C VAL A 156 0.68 11.30 3.56
N VAL A 157 0.81 10.81 2.32
CA VAL A 157 1.81 9.80 1.92
C VAL A 157 2.85 10.44 1.00
N HIS A 158 4.11 10.29 1.36
CA HIS A 158 5.24 10.71 0.54
C HIS A 158 5.70 9.56 -0.35
N ASN A 159 5.39 9.66 -1.65
CA ASN A 159 5.74 8.68 -2.66
C ASN A 159 7.17 8.89 -3.22
N PRO A 160 7.87 7.81 -3.64
CA PRO A 160 9.24 7.88 -4.15
C PRO A 160 9.37 8.48 -5.56
N TYR A 161 8.26 8.67 -6.29
CA TYR A 161 8.26 9.28 -7.62
C TYR A 161 8.75 10.73 -7.61
N ARG A 162 8.43 11.52 -6.57
CA ARG A 162 8.89 12.91 -6.47
C ARG A 162 10.41 13.02 -6.22
N PRO A 163 11.00 12.26 -5.27
CA PRO A 163 12.45 12.16 -5.15
C PRO A 163 13.14 11.66 -6.42
N LEU A 164 12.55 10.70 -7.15
CA LEU A 164 13.09 10.22 -8.42
C LEU A 164 13.29 11.37 -9.41
N GLU A 165 12.27 12.20 -9.65
CA GLU A 165 12.39 13.37 -10.53
C GLU A 165 13.47 14.35 -10.04
N GLY A 166 13.53 14.59 -8.72
CA GLY A 166 14.55 15.45 -8.13
C GLY A 166 15.96 14.96 -8.40
N PHE A 167 16.21 13.66 -8.22
CA PHE A 167 17.52 13.07 -8.52
C PHE A 167 17.82 13.02 -10.02
N LEU A 168 16.83 12.82 -10.89
CA LEU A 168 17.05 12.90 -12.35
C LEU A 168 17.46 14.31 -12.79
N ILE A 169 16.85 15.35 -12.22
CA ILE A 169 17.24 16.75 -12.44
C ILE A 169 18.66 17.00 -11.91
N ASP A 170 18.97 16.46 -10.73
CA ASP A 170 20.29 16.58 -10.11
C ASP A 170 21.40 15.94 -10.97
N LEU A 171 21.16 14.74 -11.51
CA LEU A 171 22.08 14.06 -12.43
C LEU A 171 22.31 14.88 -13.70
N LYS A 172 21.24 15.43 -14.30
CA LYS A 172 21.35 16.26 -15.51
C LYS A 172 22.17 17.53 -15.31
N THR A 173 22.17 18.08 -14.09
CA THR A 173 22.80 19.37 -13.80
C THR A 173 24.20 19.23 -13.21
N ARG A 174 24.43 18.21 -12.37
CA ARG A 174 25.66 18.07 -11.58
C ARG A 174 26.51 16.86 -11.96
N TYR A 175 26.05 15.99 -12.86
CA TYR A 175 26.79 14.80 -13.28
C TYR A 175 26.98 14.73 -14.82
N PRO A 176 27.89 15.55 -15.39
CA PRO A 176 28.10 15.62 -16.85
C PRO A 176 28.63 14.33 -17.48
N LEU A 177 29.15 13.40 -16.65
CA LEU A 177 29.61 12.09 -17.09
C LEU A 177 28.49 11.21 -17.66
N LEU A 178 27.23 11.54 -17.37
CA LEU A 178 26.07 10.84 -17.90
C LEU A 178 25.40 11.67 -19.00
N GLU A 179 25.67 11.31 -20.27
CA GLU A 179 25.19 12.06 -21.44
C GLU A 179 23.66 12.13 -21.52
N ASN A 180 22.95 11.06 -21.13
CA ASN A 180 21.49 11.04 -21.18
C ASN A 180 20.85 10.36 -19.95
N PRO A 181 20.59 11.07 -18.85
CA PRO A 181 19.95 10.50 -17.65
C PRO A 181 18.53 9.94 -17.89
N GLU A 182 17.85 10.33 -18.97
CA GLU A 182 16.50 9.83 -19.30
C GLU A 182 16.48 8.33 -19.61
N MET A 183 17.60 7.76 -20.06
CA MET A 183 17.70 6.32 -20.30
C MET A 183 17.49 5.49 -19.02
N LEU A 184 17.72 6.10 -17.84
CA LEU A 184 17.49 5.45 -16.55
C LEU A 184 16.03 5.50 -16.11
N ARG A 185 15.23 6.45 -16.60
CA ARG A 185 13.88 6.73 -16.12
C ARG A 185 13.00 5.49 -16.14
N LYS A 186 12.88 4.83 -17.29
CA LYS A 186 12.02 3.65 -17.45
C LYS A 186 12.40 2.53 -16.49
N SER A 187 13.69 2.19 -16.40
CA SER A 187 14.15 1.15 -15.48
C SER A 187 13.96 1.55 -14.02
N ALA A 188 14.07 2.84 -13.67
CA ALA A 188 13.91 3.31 -12.31
C ALA A 188 12.44 3.29 -11.90
N GLU A 189 11.53 3.67 -12.80
CA GLU A 189 10.09 3.56 -12.60
C GLU A 189 9.64 2.10 -12.45
N ASP A 190 10.16 1.19 -13.27
CA ASP A 190 9.91 -0.26 -13.13
C ASP A 190 10.38 -0.77 -11.76
N PHE A 191 11.53 -0.29 -11.29
CA PHE A 191 12.04 -0.60 -9.94
C PHE A 191 11.12 -0.05 -8.85
N LEU A 192 10.63 1.19 -8.99
CA LEU A 192 9.69 1.80 -8.03
C LEU A 192 8.36 1.05 -7.98
N ASN A 193 7.83 0.62 -9.12
CA ASN A 193 6.60 -0.17 -9.16
C ASN A 193 6.77 -1.52 -8.44
N ARG A 194 7.93 -2.17 -8.61
CA ARG A 194 8.28 -3.36 -7.83
C ARG A 194 8.49 -3.07 -6.35
N ALA A 195 9.05 -1.92 -6.00
CA ALA A 195 9.24 -1.51 -4.61
C ALA A 195 7.89 -1.23 -3.91
N ALA A 196 6.90 -0.69 -4.64
CA ALA A 196 5.57 -0.37 -4.13
C ALA A 196 4.80 -1.60 -3.61
N VAL A 197 5.02 -2.78 -4.21
CA VAL A 197 4.46 -4.08 -3.76
C VAL A 197 5.31 -4.76 -2.69
N THR A 198 6.28 -4.07 -2.08
CA THR A 198 7.05 -4.58 -0.96
C THR A 198 6.90 -3.69 0.27
N ASP A 199 7.37 -4.18 1.42
CA ASP A 199 7.39 -3.41 2.66
C ASP A 199 8.40 -2.24 2.64
N ALA A 200 9.09 -2.00 1.52
CA ALA A 200 10.06 -0.92 1.39
C ALA A 200 9.47 0.46 1.79
N GLY A 201 8.22 0.74 1.43
CA GLY A 201 7.55 2.00 1.77
C GLY A 201 7.28 2.21 3.27
N LEU A 202 7.30 1.14 4.07
CA LEU A 202 7.14 1.16 5.53
C LEU A 202 8.49 1.09 6.26
N LEU A 203 9.59 0.82 5.56
CA LEU A 203 10.91 0.60 6.15
C LEU A 203 11.92 1.69 5.80
N PHE A 204 11.77 2.29 4.61
CA PHE A 204 12.74 3.25 4.07
C PHE A 204 12.06 4.55 3.67
N SER A 205 12.82 5.63 3.71
CA SER A 205 12.36 6.92 3.22
C SER A 205 12.15 6.90 1.70
N PRO A 206 11.20 7.69 1.17
CA PRO A 206 10.96 7.76 -0.27
C PRO A 206 12.20 8.24 -1.04
N SER A 207 13.07 9.06 -0.41
CA SER A 207 14.36 9.45 -0.98
C SER A 207 15.35 8.29 -1.10
N GLN A 208 15.45 7.43 -0.09
CA GLN A 208 16.29 6.22 -0.16
C GLN A 208 15.78 5.26 -1.25
N ILE A 209 14.47 5.08 -1.35
CA ILE A 209 13.86 4.22 -2.39
C ILE A 209 14.13 4.80 -3.78
N GLY A 210 13.90 6.11 -3.98
CA GLY A 210 14.17 6.80 -5.25
C GLY A 210 15.64 6.76 -5.67
N LEU A 211 16.56 6.98 -4.72
CA LEU A 211 17.99 6.89 -4.99
C LEU A 211 18.42 5.46 -5.34
N THR A 212 17.88 4.47 -4.62
CA THR A 212 18.15 3.06 -4.91
C THR A 212 17.67 2.69 -6.31
N ALA A 213 16.50 3.20 -6.74
CA ALA A 213 15.98 2.96 -8.08
C ALA A 213 16.94 3.46 -9.16
N ILE A 214 17.43 4.70 -9.05
CA ILE A 214 18.39 5.29 -9.99
C ILE A 214 19.71 4.50 -10.03
N LEU A 215 20.28 4.21 -8.86
CA LEU A 215 21.57 3.52 -8.78
C LEU A 215 21.47 2.08 -9.28
N ASN A 216 20.34 1.40 -9.02
CA ASN A 216 20.08 0.08 -9.57
C ASN A 216 19.94 0.11 -11.10
N SER A 217 19.23 1.10 -11.64
CA SER A 217 19.09 1.30 -13.08
C SER A 217 20.43 1.59 -13.76
N ALA A 218 21.26 2.44 -13.17
CA ALA A 218 22.59 2.72 -13.69
C ALA A 218 23.50 1.49 -13.65
N ALA A 219 23.48 0.73 -12.55
CA ALA A 219 24.24 -0.52 -12.45
C ALA A 219 23.81 -1.53 -13.53
N ARG A 220 22.50 -1.63 -13.83
CA ARG A 220 21.98 -2.45 -14.93
C ARG A 220 22.41 -1.95 -16.32
N ALA A 221 22.63 -0.65 -16.47
CA ALA A 221 23.17 -0.04 -17.68
C ALA A 221 24.71 -0.10 -17.77
N GLY A 222 25.39 -0.72 -16.80
CA GLY A 222 26.86 -0.81 -16.76
C GLY A 222 27.55 0.47 -16.28
N LEU A 223 26.80 1.43 -15.74
CA LEU A 223 27.31 2.72 -15.27
C LEU A 223 27.68 2.65 -13.79
N LYS A 224 28.90 3.09 -13.46
CA LYS A 224 29.35 3.25 -12.07
C LYS A 224 29.08 4.69 -11.63
N MET A 225 28.15 4.88 -10.70
CA MET A 225 27.78 6.20 -10.15
C MET A 225 28.32 6.43 -8.74
N GLU A 226 29.47 5.83 -8.40
CA GLU A 226 30.13 6.06 -7.11
C GLU A 226 30.56 7.53 -6.95
N ALA A 227 31.05 8.15 -8.04
CA ALA A 227 31.42 9.56 -8.08
C ALA A 227 30.24 10.50 -7.78
N TYR A 228 29.03 10.15 -8.21
CA TYR A 228 27.83 10.92 -7.87
C TYR A 228 27.56 10.93 -6.36
N LEU A 229 27.76 9.80 -5.68
CA LEU A 229 27.56 9.70 -4.24
C LEU A 229 28.63 10.44 -3.45
N THR A 230 29.89 10.36 -3.88
CA THR A 230 31.00 10.99 -3.15
C THR A 230 31.17 12.47 -3.47
N GLU A 231 31.05 12.87 -4.73
CA GLU A 231 31.33 14.23 -5.20
C GLU A 231 30.07 15.10 -5.20
N CYS A 232 28.95 14.64 -5.77
CA CYS A 232 27.73 15.46 -5.85
C CYS A 232 26.98 15.50 -4.52
N MET A 233 26.85 14.37 -3.82
CA MET A 233 26.15 14.34 -2.52
C MET A 233 27.04 14.75 -1.34
N GLY A 234 28.32 15.07 -1.57
CA GLY A 234 29.24 15.54 -0.52
C GLY A 234 29.58 14.49 0.54
N LEU A 235 29.32 13.21 0.28
CA LEU A 235 29.53 12.11 1.26
C LEU A 235 30.97 11.59 1.28
N LYS A 236 31.93 12.32 0.70
CA LYS A 236 33.34 11.90 0.64
C LYS A 236 33.98 11.77 2.03
N GLU A 237 33.54 12.60 2.98
CA GLU A 237 34.10 12.64 4.35
C GLU A 237 33.27 11.82 5.36
N ASP A 238 31.97 11.65 5.11
CA ASP A 238 31.07 10.88 5.99
C ASP A 238 30.91 9.42 5.54
N LYS A 239 31.96 8.63 5.81
CA LYS A 239 31.99 7.19 5.50
C LYS A 239 30.91 6.40 6.24
N GLU A 240 30.47 6.84 7.42
CA GLU A 240 29.46 6.15 8.20
C GLU A 240 28.08 6.27 7.55
N THR A 241 27.68 7.48 7.17
CA THR A 241 26.42 7.72 6.46
C THR A 241 26.41 7.04 5.10
N LEU A 242 27.53 7.05 4.37
CA LEU A 242 27.67 6.34 3.11
C LEU A 242 27.47 4.83 3.27
N SER A 243 28.06 4.23 4.31
CA SER A 243 27.90 2.79 4.62
C SER A 243 26.43 2.44 4.92
N LYS A 244 25.77 3.21 5.80
CA LYS A 244 24.34 3.04 6.13
C LYS A 244 23.44 3.16 4.90
N MET A 245 23.78 4.05 3.97
CA MET A 245 23.04 4.22 2.71
C MET A 245 23.21 2.99 1.81
N TYR A 246 24.43 2.49 1.61
CA TYR A 246 24.65 1.26 0.84
C TYR A 246 23.96 0.04 1.47
N GLU A 247 23.96 -0.06 2.79
CA GLU A 247 23.22 -1.12 3.50
C GLU A 247 21.71 -1.02 3.23
N SER A 248 21.15 0.19 3.34
CA SER A 248 19.73 0.43 3.04
C SER A 248 19.38 0.05 1.61
N MET A 249 20.22 0.42 0.63
CA MET A 249 20.06 0.06 -0.77
C MET A 249 20.08 -1.46 -1.01
N ARG A 250 21.01 -2.17 -0.34
CA ARG A 250 21.07 -3.64 -0.40
C ARG A 250 19.81 -4.25 0.17
N ARG A 251 19.33 -3.79 1.32
CA ARG A 251 18.08 -4.27 1.95
C ARG A 251 16.87 -4.06 1.04
N ILE A 252 16.70 -2.87 0.46
CA ILE A 252 15.63 -2.59 -0.52
C ILE A 252 15.70 -3.56 -1.71
N THR A 253 16.90 -3.77 -2.25
CA THR A 253 17.09 -4.68 -3.39
C THR A 253 16.79 -6.13 -3.02
N SER A 254 17.17 -6.58 -1.81
CA SER A 254 16.86 -7.91 -1.30
C SER A 254 15.36 -8.12 -1.11
N LEU A 255 14.64 -7.14 -0.56
CA LEU A 255 13.17 -7.17 -0.42
C LEU A 255 12.48 -7.37 -1.77
N ILE A 256 12.91 -6.64 -2.78
CA ILE A 256 12.36 -6.71 -4.15
C ILE A 256 12.69 -8.04 -4.83
N LYS A 257 13.82 -8.67 -4.50
CA LYS A 257 14.21 -10.00 -5.01
C LYS A 257 13.47 -11.13 -4.31
N ALA A 258 13.22 -10.99 -3.01
CA ALA A 258 12.49 -11.98 -2.20
C ALA A 258 10.96 -11.91 -2.39
N TYR A 259 10.47 -10.91 -3.14
CA TYR A 259 9.05 -10.80 -3.44
C TYR A 259 8.64 -11.87 -4.47
N GLU A 260 7.76 -12.76 -4.04
CA GLU A 260 7.17 -13.80 -4.88
C GLU A 260 5.66 -13.61 -4.99
N LEU A 261 5.16 -13.70 -6.22
CA LEU A 261 3.73 -13.69 -6.50
C LEU A 261 3.10 -15.00 -6.00
N PRO A 262 1.96 -14.93 -5.31
CA PRO A 262 1.30 -16.12 -4.80
C PRO A 262 0.77 -16.99 -5.95
N LYS A 263 0.83 -18.31 -5.79
CA LYS A 263 0.31 -19.25 -6.80
C LYS A 263 -1.22 -19.21 -6.84
N ALA A 264 -1.80 -19.32 -8.02
CA ALA A 264 -3.25 -19.22 -8.21
C ALA A 264 -4.04 -20.27 -7.41
N GLU A 265 -3.53 -21.50 -7.29
CA GLU A 265 -4.15 -22.59 -6.54
C GLU A 265 -4.23 -22.30 -5.03
N GLU A 266 -3.14 -21.78 -4.47
CA GLU A 266 -3.04 -21.38 -3.05
C GLU A 266 -4.01 -20.21 -2.77
N VAL A 267 -4.03 -19.21 -3.65
CA VAL A 267 -4.95 -18.08 -3.56
C VAL A 267 -6.40 -18.53 -3.59
N ASN A 268 -6.77 -19.45 -4.49
CA ASN A 268 -8.13 -19.94 -4.61
C ASN A 268 -8.60 -20.66 -3.34
N THR A 269 -7.72 -21.49 -2.77
CA THR A 269 -7.99 -22.21 -1.51
C THR A 269 -8.19 -21.23 -0.36
N CYS A 270 -7.26 -20.29 -0.19
CA CYS A 270 -7.33 -19.28 0.85
C CYS A 270 -8.56 -18.37 0.67
N LYS A 271 -8.91 -18.03 -0.56
CA LYS A 271 -10.07 -17.19 -0.87
C LYS A 271 -11.38 -17.90 -0.50
N GLN A 272 -11.53 -19.17 -0.85
CA GLN A 272 -12.71 -19.94 -0.43
C GLN A 272 -12.86 -20.00 1.09
N LYS A 273 -11.75 -20.16 1.82
CA LYS A 273 -11.73 -20.13 3.28
C LYS A 273 -12.12 -18.75 3.81
N LEU A 274 -11.58 -17.67 3.24
CA LEU A 274 -11.94 -16.30 3.59
C LEU A 274 -13.44 -16.03 3.40
N GLU A 275 -14.03 -16.40 2.27
CA GLU A 275 -15.47 -16.20 2.02
C GLU A 275 -16.35 -16.96 3.02
N ARG A 276 -15.95 -18.18 3.42
CA ARG A 276 -16.65 -18.95 4.47
C ARG A 276 -16.61 -18.23 5.81
N ILE A 277 -15.45 -17.69 6.19
CA ILE A 277 -15.30 -16.90 7.42
C ILE A 277 -16.25 -15.70 7.37
N HIS A 278 -16.20 -14.89 6.31
CA HIS A 278 -17.07 -13.72 6.19
C HIS A 278 -18.57 -14.08 6.24
N ALA A 279 -18.98 -15.19 5.62
CA ALA A 279 -20.38 -15.66 5.65
C ALA A 279 -20.85 -16.04 7.07
N GLU A 280 -19.99 -16.70 7.85
CA GLU A 280 -20.30 -17.11 9.22
C GLU A 280 -20.31 -15.94 10.21
N PHE A 281 -19.47 -14.92 10.01
CA PHE A 281 -19.45 -13.73 10.87
C PHE A 281 -20.53 -12.71 10.47
N ALA A 282 -20.93 -12.65 9.19
CA ALA A 282 -22.05 -11.83 8.73
C ALA A 282 -23.40 -12.28 9.29
N THR A 283 -23.60 -13.59 9.47
CA THR A 283 -24.84 -14.13 10.06
C THR A 283 -25.02 -13.75 11.53
N ASN A 284 -23.92 -13.63 12.29
CA ASN A 284 -23.97 -13.16 13.68
C ASN A 284 -24.35 -11.67 13.81
N LEU A 285 -23.96 -10.83 12.84
CA LEU A 285 -24.33 -9.41 12.80
C LEU A 285 -25.81 -9.16 12.47
N LEU A 286 -26.47 -10.08 11.74
CA LEU A 286 -27.91 -9.99 11.48
C LEU A 286 -28.77 -10.36 12.71
N GLY A 287 -28.24 -11.15 13.66
CA GLY A 287 -28.89 -11.44 14.94
C GLY A 287 -28.85 -10.28 15.95
N GLY A 288 -27.89 -9.35 15.81
CA GLY A 288 -27.72 -8.19 16.72
C GLY A 288 -28.30 -6.86 16.20
N ARG A 289 -28.88 -6.83 15.01
CA ARG A 289 -29.34 -5.60 14.32
C ARG A 289 -30.77 -5.15 14.65
N THR A 290 -31.42 -5.71 15.66
CA THR A 290 -32.75 -5.23 16.14
C THR A 290 -32.67 -4.00 17.04
N GLY A 291 -31.49 -3.58 17.51
CA GLY A 291 -31.36 -2.44 18.45
C GLY A 291 -30.89 -1.10 17.88
N ALA A 292 -30.35 -1.04 16.66
CA ALA A 292 -29.62 0.15 16.16
C ALA A 292 -30.24 0.82 14.92
N ARG A 293 -31.53 0.59 14.66
CA ARG A 293 -32.22 1.14 13.47
C ARG A 293 -32.93 2.48 13.69
N LEU A 294 -32.70 3.17 14.81
CA LEU A 294 -33.48 4.36 15.18
C LEU A 294 -32.75 5.73 15.16
N LEU A 295 -31.55 5.85 14.58
CA LEU A 295 -30.82 7.13 14.56
C LEU A 295 -30.27 7.58 13.19
N LYS A 296 -30.82 7.08 12.08
CA LYS A 296 -30.45 7.56 10.73
C LYS A 296 -31.68 7.84 9.87
N VAL A 297 -32.40 8.91 10.19
CA VAL A 297 -33.05 9.84 9.25
C VAL A 297 -33.12 11.20 10.00
N ASP A 298 -32.96 12.33 9.31
CA ASP A 298 -33.15 13.72 9.79
C ASP A 298 -31.91 14.59 10.13
N ALA A 299 -30.80 14.48 9.39
CA ALA A 299 -29.74 15.51 9.49
C ALA A 299 -29.06 15.90 8.16
N CYS A 300 -29.69 15.67 7.00
CA CYS A 300 -29.09 16.03 5.70
C CYS A 300 -30.03 16.86 4.80
N THR A 301 -30.84 17.73 5.38
CA THR A 301 -31.73 18.64 4.61
C THR A 301 -31.76 20.04 5.22
N SER A 302 -30.59 20.65 5.40
CA SER A 302 -30.48 22.10 5.60
C SER A 302 -29.02 22.51 5.65
N LEU A 303 -28.43 22.80 4.49
CA LEU A 303 -27.31 23.72 4.27
C LEU A 303 -27.10 23.84 2.75
N VAL A 304 -28.02 24.57 2.12
CA VAL A 304 -27.82 25.36 0.90
C VAL A 304 -28.33 26.76 1.22
#